data_AF-A0A444R285-F1
#
_entry.id   AF-A0A444R285-F1
#
_cell.length_a   1.000
_cell.length_b   1.000
_cell.length_c   1.000
_cell.angle_alpha   90.00
_cell.angle_beta   90.00
_cell.angle_gamma   90.00
#
_symmetry.space_group_name_H-M   'P 1'
#
loop_
_entity.id
_entity.type
_entity.pdbx_description
1 polymer ?
#
loop_
_entity_poly.entity_id
_entity_poly.type
_entity_poly.pdbx_seq_one_letter_code
_entity_poly.pdbx_strand_id
1 'polypeptide(L)'
;NSTAEDSLAVGEDSLAMGAKTIVNGNAGIGIGLNTLVLADAINGIAIGSNARANHADSIAMGNGSQTTRGAQTNYTAYNMDAPQNSVGEFSVGSEDGQRQITNVAAGSADTDAVNVGQLKVTDAQVSQNTQSITNLNTQVTNLDTRVTNIENGIGDIVTTGSTKYFKTNTDGADANAQGKDSVAIGSGSIAAADNSVALGTGSVADEENTISVGSSTNQRRITNVAAGVNATDAVNVSQLKSSEAGGVRYDTKADGSIDYSNITLGGGNGGTTRISNV
;
A
#
# COMPACT_ATOMS: atom_id res chain seq x y z
N ASN A 1 -72.91 -17.18 37.98
CA ASN A 1 -71.93 -18.27 38.17
C ASN A 1 -71.46 -18.75 36.83
N SER A 2 -70.16 -18.60 36.56
CA SER A 2 -69.52 -19.25 35.42
C SER A 2 -69.61 -20.76 35.58
N THR A 3 -69.73 -21.51 34.48
CA THR A 3 -69.60 -22.97 34.45
C THR A 3 -68.16 -23.43 34.25
N ALA A 4 -67.23 -22.49 34.07
CA ALA A 4 -65.81 -22.79 33.98
C ALA A 4 -65.23 -23.18 35.34
N GLU A 5 -64.23 -24.05 35.33
CA GLU A 5 -63.48 -24.44 36.52
C GLU A 5 -62.91 -23.20 37.24
N ASP A 6 -62.99 -23.23 38.57
CA ASP A 6 -62.54 -22.13 39.42
C ASP A 6 -61.01 -22.00 39.40
N SER A 7 -60.50 -20.87 39.88
CA SER A 7 -59.07 -20.71 40.12
C SER A 7 -58.61 -21.64 41.25
N LEU A 8 -57.40 -22.19 41.13
CA LEU A 8 -56.80 -23.08 42.10
C LEU A 8 -55.43 -22.56 42.54
N ALA A 9 -55.35 -22.12 43.79
CA ALA A 9 -54.12 -21.71 44.48
C ALA A 9 -53.61 -22.90 45.31
N VAL A 10 -52.63 -23.64 44.80
CA VAL A 10 -52.08 -24.86 45.45
C VAL A 10 -50.82 -24.54 46.24
N GLY A 11 -49.94 -23.70 45.69
CA GLY A 11 -48.68 -23.34 46.34
C GLY A 11 -48.91 -22.61 47.66
N GLU A 12 -47.99 -22.78 48.60
CA GLU A 12 -47.99 -22.00 49.84
C GLU A 12 -47.91 -20.50 49.50
N ASP A 13 -48.72 -19.67 50.16
CA ASP A 13 -48.82 -18.22 49.93
C ASP A 13 -49.10 -17.81 48.46
N SER A 14 -49.79 -18.66 47.68
CA SER A 14 -50.10 -18.38 46.28
C SER A 14 -51.36 -17.52 46.06
N LEU A 15 -51.40 -16.82 44.93
CA LEU A 15 -52.56 -16.05 44.47
C LEU A 15 -53.04 -16.55 43.10
N ALA A 16 -54.27 -17.05 43.02
CA ALA A 16 -54.89 -17.50 41.77
C ALA A 16 -56.16 -16.66 41.48
N MET A 17 -56.22 -16.00 40.32
CA MET A 17 -57.37 -15.19 39.91
C MET A 17 -57.79 -15.49 38.47
N GLY A 18 -59.08 -15.79 38.29
CA GLY A 18 -59.72 -16.04 36.99
C GLY A 18 -59.89 -17.52 36.66
N ALA A 19 -60.85 -17.83 35.78
CA ALA A 19 -61.24 -19.20 35.49
C ALA A 19 -60.09 -20.05 34.94
N LYS A 20 -59.99 -21.32 35.38
CA LYS A 20 -58.95 -22.28 34.98
C LYS A 20 -57.51 -21.86 35.32
N THR A 21 -57.33 -20.84 36.16
CA THR A 21 -56.00 -20.44 36.62
C THR A 21 -55.50 -21.41 37.67
N ILE A 22 -54.32 -22.00 37.46
CA ILE A 22 -53.70 -22.95 38.38
C ILE A 22 -52.34 -22.40 38.80
N VAL A 23 -52.13 -22.27 40.11
CA VAL A 23 -50.90 -21.75 40.69
C VAL A 23 -50.31 -22.79 41.64
N ASN A 24 -49.32 -23.53 41.13
CA ASN A 24 -48.68 -24.62 41.88
C ASN A 24 -47.43 -24.15 42.63
N GLY A 25 -46.71 -23.15 42.12
CA GLY A 25 -45.50 -22.64 42.73
C GLY A 25 -45.79 -21.86 44.03
N ASN A 26 -44.95 -22.07 45.05
CA ASN A 26 -45.02 -21.30 46.29
C ASN A 26 -44.77 -19.81 46.00
N ALA A 27 -45.52 -18.94 46.69
CA ALA A 27 -45.56 -17.49 46.48
C ALA A 27 -45.84 -17.07 45.02
N GLY A 28 -46.44 -17.96 44.21
CA GLY A 28 -46.77 -17.69 42.81
C GLY A 28 -48.01 -16.83 42.64
N ILE A 29 -48.09 -16.12 41.51
CA ILE A 29 -49.24 -15.27 41.14
C ILE A 29 -49.72 -15.64 39.73
N GLY A 30 -50.98 -16.09 39.61
CA GLY A 30 -51.66 -16.34 38.35
C GLY A 30 -52.87 -15.42 38.18
N ILE A 31 -52.93 -14.66 37.09
CA ILE A 31 -54.03 -13.73 36.81
C ILE A 31 -54.47 -13.85 35.35
N GLY A 32 -55.71 -14.27 35.13
CA GLY A 32 -56.32 -14.31 33.80
C GLY A 32 -57.11 -15.59 33.56
N LEU A 33 -57.36 -15.89 32.28
CA LEU A 33 -58.01 -17.13 31.87
C LEU A 33 -56.95 -18.21 31.61
N ASN A 34 -57.10 -19.39 32.22
CA ASN A 34 -56.25 -20.55 31.91
C ASN A 34 -54.75 -20.26 32.07
N THR A 35 -54.38 -19.50 33.11
CA THR A 35 -52.98 -19.23 33.44
C THR A 35 -52.40 -20.38 34.24
N LEU A 36 -51.09 -20.58 34.13
CA LEU A 36 -50.39 -21.66 34.83
C LEU A 36 -49.08 -21.15 35.42
N VAL A 37 -48.91 -21.34 36.73
CA VAL A 37 -47.61 -21.23 37.40
C VAL A 37 -47.20 -22.65 37.81
N LEU A 38 -46.10 -23.15 37.26
CA LEU A 38 -45.60 -24.50 37.55
C LEU A 38 -45.12 -24.62 39.01
N ALA A 39 -45.03 -25.85 39.51
CA ALA A 39 -44.72 -26.12 40.92
C ALA A 39 -43.30 -25.68 41.31
N ASP A 40 -42.36 -25.78 40.38
CA ASP A 40 -40.97 -25.35 40.51
C ASP A 40 -40.74 -23.87 40.15
N ALA A 41 -41.77 -23.17 39.64
CA ALA A 41 -41.75 -21.74 39.39
C ALA A 41 -42.03 -20.94 40.68
N ILE A 42 -41.15 -21.10 41.69
CA ILE A 42 -41.22 -20.35 42.95
C ILE A 42 -41.18 -18.84 42.66
N ASN A 43 -42.04 -18.05 43.31
CA ASN A 43 -42.23 -16.63 43.04
C ASN A 43 -42.66 -16.30 41.59
N GLY A 44 -43.08 -17.30 40.81
CA GLY A 44 -43.43 -17.13 39.40
C GLY A 44 -44.71 -16.33 39.21
N ILE A 45 -44.71 -15.42 38.24
CA ILE A 45 -45.87 -14.56 37.93
C ILE A 45 -46.34 -14.83 36.50
N ALA A 46 -47.62 -15.17 36.32
CA ALA A 46 -48.27 -15.34 35.02
C ALA A 46 -49.49 -14.43 34.92
N ILE A 47 -49.45 -13.43 34.02
CA ILE A 47 -50.53 -12.45 33.85
C ILE A 47 -50.98 -12.39 32.38
N GLY A 48 -52.26 -12.69 32.14
CA GLY A 48 -52.90 -12.69 30.82
C GLY A 48 -53.36 -14.08 30.40
N SER A 49 -54.36 -14.16 29.51
CA SER A 49 -54.95 -15.45 29.11
C SER A 49 -53.89 -16.42 28.60
N ASN A 50 -53.87 -17.66 29.07
CA ASN A 50 -52.90 -18.69 28.65
C ASN A 50 -51.43 -18.36 28.97
N ALA A 51 -51.14 -17.35 29.81
CA ALA A 51 -49.78 -17.07 30.26
C ALA A 51 -49.25 -18.22 31.14
N ARG A 52 -47.97 -18.56 30.99
CA ARG A 52 -47.31 -19.63 31.76
C ARG A 52 -46.01 -19.18 32.39
N ALA A 53 -45.94 -19.20 33.72
CA ALA A 53 -44.69 -19.07 34.46
C ALA A 53 -44.10 -20.47 34.66
N ASN A 54 -43.08 -20.78 33.89
CA ASN A 54 -42.40 -22.07 33.85
C ASN A 54 -41.11 -22.09 34.70
N HIS A 55 -40.59 -20.92 35.08
CA HIS A 55 -39.30 -20.78 35.78
C HIS A 55 -39.46 -19.95 37.06
N ALA A 56 -38.63 -20.25 38.07
CA ALA A 56 -38.59 -19.49 39.32
C ALA A 56 -38.15 -18.04 39.11
N ASP A 57 -38.57 -17.16 40.03
CA ASP A 57 -38.24 -15.73 40.10
C ASP A 57 -38.49 -14.95 38.79
N SER A 58 -39.40 -15.46 37.96
CA SER A 58 -39.61 -14.98 36.59
C SER A 58 -41.07 -14.68 36.30
N ILE A 59 -41.29 -13.85 35.27
CA ILE A 59 -42.58 -13.24 34.96
C ILE A 59 -42.95 -13.52 33.50
N ALA A 60 -44.15 -14.05 33.27
CA ALA A 60 -44.79 -14.17 31.96
C ALA A 60 -45.95 -13.16 31.86
N MET A 61 -45.81 -12.16 30.98
CA MET A 61 -46.76 -11.05 30.83
C MET A 61 -47.37 -11.00 29.43
N GLY A 62 -48.70 -11.05 29.37
CA GLY A 62 -49.49 -11.01 28.14
C GLY A 62 -50.08 -12.36 27.74
N ASN A 63 -51.07 -12.33 26.84
CA ASN A 63 -51.74 -13.53 26.36
C ASN A 63 -50.75 -14.50 25.68
N GLY A 64 -50.74 -15.75 26.15
CA GLY A 64 -49.89 -16.83 25.63
C GLY A 64 -48.40 -16.68 25.93
N SER A 65 -48.00 -15.69 26.75
CA SER A 65 -46.60 -15.49 27.11
C SER A 65 -46.08 -16.62 28.00
N GLN A 66 -44.81 -16.95 27.86
CA GLN A 66 -44.14 -17.99 28.63
C GLN A 66 -42.76 -17.49 29.06
N THR A 67 -42.37 -17.74 30.31
CA THR A 67 -40.94 -17.63 30.68
C THR A 67 -40.19 -18.78 30.01
N THR A 68 -39.05 -18.50 29.38
CA THR A 68 -38.29 -19.48 28.57
C THR A 68 -36.83 -19.61 28.98
N ARG A 69 -36.34 -18.77 29.91
CA ARG A 69 -34.97 -18.83 30.42
C ARG A 69 -34.88 -19.03 31.93
N GLY A 70 -35.63 -18.25 32.70
CA GLY A 70 -35.44 -18.18 34.15
C GLY A 70 -34.18 -17.41 34.59
N ALA A 71 -33.84 -17.50 35.88
CA ALA A 71 -32.59 -16.97 36.42
C ALA A 71 -31.37 -17.67 35.80
N GLN A 72 -30.28 -16.93 35.60
CA GLN A 72 -29.06 -17.42 34.94
C GLN A 72 -27.82 -17.07 35.76
N THR A 73 -26.85 -17.99 35.82
CA THR A 73 -25.56 -17.77 36.48
C THR A 73 -24.43 -17.89 35.48
N ASN A 74 -23.48 -16.95 35.51
CA ASN A 74 -22.31 -16.91 34.62
C ASN A 74 -22.65 -17.10 33.13
N TYR A 75 -23.75 -16.50 32.66
CA TYR A 75 -24.14 -16.60 31.26
C TYR A 75 -23.36 -15.59 30.39
N THR A 76 -23.12 -15.96 29.14
CA THR A 76 -22.47 -15.08 28.16
C THR A 76 -23.49 -14.11 27.58
N ALA A 77 -23.49 -12.87 28.05
CA ALA A 77 -24.32 -11.82 27.47
C ALA A 77 -23.70 -11.30 26.15
N TYR A 78 -24.55 -10.90 25.20
CA TYR A 78 -24.10 -10.31 23.95
C TYR A 78 -23.33 -9.01 24.23
N ASN A 79 -22.15 -8.86 23.61
CA ASN A 79 -21.31 -7.67 23.68
C ASN A 79 -20.85 -7.28 25.10
N MET A 80 -20.71 -8.26 26.00
CA MET A 80 -20.13 -8.09 27.34
C MET A 80 -18.84 -8.90 27.48
N ASP A 81 -17.81 -8.29 28.07
CA ASP A 81 -16.48 -8.91 28.19
C ASP A 81 -16.38 -9.96 29.31
N ALA A 82 -17.30 -9.92 30.28
CA ALA A 82 -17.32 -10.82 31.43
C ALA A 82 -18.66 -11.57 31.54
N PRO A 83 -18.66 -12.80 32.11
CA PRO A 83 -19.90 -13.52 32.40
C PRO A 83 -20.85 -12.71 33.28
N GLN A 84 -22.14 -12.79 32.96
CA GLN A 84 -23.21 -12.05 33.64
C GLN A 84 -24.06 -12.99 34.51
N ASN A 85 -24.81 -12.40 35.44
CA ASN A 85 -25.78 -13.11 36.27
C ASN A 85 -27.14 -12.43 36.13
N SER A 86 -28.22 -13.21 36.13
CA SER A 86 -29.59 -12.73 36.14
C SER A 86 -30.36 -13.41 37.26
N VAL A 87 -31.10 -12.62 38.04
CA VAL A 87 -31.95 -13.11 39.13
C VAL A 87 -33.30 -13.65 38.66
N GLY A 88 -33.63 -13.48 37.38
CA GLY A 88 -34.91 -13.91 36.81
C GLY A 88 -35.13 -13.37 35.40
N GLU A 89 -36.28 -13.68 34.80
CA GLU A 89 -36.66 -13.21 33.47
C GLU A 89 -37.97 -12.42 33.52
N PHE A 90 -38.05 -11.32 32.77
CA PHE A 90 -39.32 -10.68 32.43
C PHE A 90 -39.68 -10.97 30.97
N SER A 91 -40.56 -11.93 30.74
CA SER A 91 -41.01 -12.35 29.41
C SER A 91 -42.29 -11.64 29.00
N VAL A 92 -42.26 -10.97 27.84
CA VAL A 92 -43.42 -10.32 27.20
C VAL A 92 -43.98 -11.12 26.02
N GLY A 93 -43.59 -12.38 25.87
CA GLY A 93 -43.97 -13.22 24.74
C GLY A 93 -43.65 -14.70 24.94
N SER A 94 -43.54 -15.43 23.85
CA SER A 94 -43.16 -16.83 23.81
C SER A 94 -42.24 -17.09 22.61
N GLU A 95 -41.80 -18.34 22.43
CA GLU A 95 -41.01 -18.75 21.26
C GLU A 95 -41.74 -18.47 19.94
N ASP A 96 -43.05 -18.74 19.91
CA ASP A 96 -43.88 -18.57 18.71
C ASP A 96 -44.44 -17.13 18.52
N GLY A 97 -44.15 -16.21 19.44
CA GLY A 97 -44.66 -14.85 19.35
C GLY A 97 -44.04 -13.86 20.34
N GLN A 98 -43.36 -12.84 19.80
CA GLN A 98 -42.76 -11.77 20.59
C GLN A 98 -43.59 -10.47 20.49
N ARG A 99 -43.35 -9.55 21.43
CA ARG A 99 -43.99 -8.22 21.44
C ARG A 99 -42.94 -7.11 21.37
N GLN A 100 -43.31 -6.00 20.74
CA GLN A 100 -42.55 -4.76 20.87
C GLN A 100 -42.79 -4.16 22.27
N ILE A 101 -41.76 -3.52 22.81
CA ILE A 101 -41.87 -2.65 23.99
C ILE A 101 -41.82 -1.21 23.49
N THR A 102 -42.90 -0.47 23.67
CA THR A 102 -43.08 0.88 23.11
C THR A 102 -43.04 1.96 24.19
N ASN A 103 -42.77 3.20 23.78
CA ASN A 103 -42.69 4.37 24.66
C ASN A 103 -41.55 4.30 25.70
N VAL A 104 -40.43 3.68 25.32
CA VAL A 104 -39.21 3.58 26.13
C VAL A 104 -38.39 4.86 25.98
N ALA A 105 -38.25 5.62 27.07
CA ALA A 105 -37.32 6.75 27.14
C ALA A 105 -35.86 6.27 26.98
N ALA A 106 -34.93 7.18 26.65
CA ALA A 106 -33.53 6.80 26.51
C ALA A 106 -32.96 6.32 27.86
N GLY A 107 -32.25 5.19 27.84
CA GLY A 107 -31.57 4.66 29.03
C GLY A 107 -30.44 5.58 29.50
N SER A 108 -30.20 5.60 30.80
CA SER A 108 -29.23 6.48 31.47
C SER A 108 -28.15 5.71 32.24
N ALA A 109 -28.51 4.60 32.87
CA ALA A 109 -27.59 3.65 33.50
C ALA A 109 -27.27 2.50 32.53
N ASP A 110 -26.16 1.79 32.77
CA ASP A 110 -25.71 0.65 31.94
C ASP A 110 -26.72 -0.52 31.91
N THR A 111 -27.62 -0.58 32.89
CA THR A 111 -28.68 -1.60 33.02
C THR A 111 -30.06 -1.12 32.57
N ASP A 112 -30.18 0.12 32.07
CA ASP A 112 -31.43 0.58 31.46
C ASP A 112 -31.61 0.02 30.06
N ALA A 113 -32.87 -0.16 29.63
CA ALA A 113 -33.15 -0.58 28.26
C ALA A 113 -32.74 0.50 27.24
N VAL A 114 -32.11 0.08 26.15
CA VAL A 114 -31.78 0.94 25.01
C VAL A 114 -33.00 1.09 24.09
N ASN A 115 -33.24 2.30 23.58
CA ASN A 115 -34.26 2.52 22.56
C ASN A 115 -33.65 2.74 21.14
N VAL A 116 -34.49 2.70 20.11
CA VAL A 116 -34.06 2.87 18.70
C VAL A 116 -33.42 4.24 18.44
N GLY A 117 -33.78 5.27 19.20
CA GLY A 117 -33.18 6.61 19.08
C GLY A 117 -31.70 6.61 19.45
N GLN A 118 -31.32 5.94 20.54
CA GLN A 118 -29.93 5.78 20.96
C GLN A 118 -29.12 4.98 19.93
N LEU A 119 -29.68 3.88 19.40
CA LEU A 119 -29.03 3.08 18.37
C LEU A 119 -28.76 3.88 17.08
N LYS A 120 -29.72 4.70 16.65
CA LYS A 120 -29.59 5.56 15.45
C LYS A 120 -28.46 6.57 15.54
N VAL A 121 -28.10 7.03 16.74
CA VAL A 121 -26.94 7.94 16.93
C VAL A 121 -25.66 7.21 16.53
N THR A 122 -25.48 5.97 17.00
CA THR A 122 -24.35 5.14 16.62
C THR A 122 -24.35 4.81 15.12
N ASP A 123 -25.50 4.43 14.55
CA ASP A 123 -25.63 4.13 13.12
C ASP A 123 -25.23 5.32 12.23
N ALA A 124 -25.59 6.55 12.64
CA ALA A 124 -25.21 7.75 11.92
C ALA A 124 -23.68 7.95 11.91
N GLN A 125 -23.00 7.71 13.03
CA GLN A 125 -21.55 7.80 13.10
C GLN A 125 -20.87 6.69 12.28
N VAL A 126 -21.39 5.46 12.33
CA VAL A 126 -20.87 4.34 11.53
C VAL A 126 -21.02 4.63 10.03
N SER A 127 -22.14 5.22 9.61
CA SER A 127 -22.37 5.64 8.23
C SER A 127 -21.37 6.70 7.78
N GLN A 128 -21.10 7.71 8.62
CA GLN A 128 -20.06 8.72 8.34
C GLN A 128 -18.67 8.08 8.22
N ASN A 129 -18.29 7.21 9.15
CA ASN A 129 -17.02 6.49 9.11
C ASN A 129 -16.89 5.67 7.83
N THR A 130 -17.97 5.00 7.42
CA THR A 130 -18.02 4.22 6.18
C THR A 130 -17.74 5.09 4.96
N GLN A 131 -18.35 6.28 4.88
CA GLN A 131 -18.09 7.24 3.79
C GLN A 131 -16.64 7.77 3.81
N SER A 132 -16.10 8.07 5.00
CA SER A 132 -14.70 8.49 5.15
C SER A 132 -13.74 7.41 4.64
N ILE A 133 -14.01 6.14 4.92
CA ILE A 133 -13.21 5.01 4.43
C ILE A 133 -13.26 4.93 2.90
N THR A 134 -14.44 5.11 2.28
CA THR A 134 -14.53 5.15 0.81
C THR A 134 -13.70 6.29 0.22
N ASN A 135 -13.73 7.48 0.83
CA ASN A 135 -12.92 8.62 0.38
C ASN A 135 -11.42 8.34 0.49
N LEU A 136 -11.00 7.72 1.61
CA LEU A 136 -9.60 7.30 1.81
C LEU A 136 -9.16 6.29 0.75
N ASN A 137 -10.01 5.32 0.41
CA ASN A 137 -9.69 4.33 -0.64
C ASN A 137 -9.41 5.00 -1.99
N THR A 138 -10.22 5.99 -2.39
CA THR A 138 -9.97 6.77 -3.61
C THR A 138 -8.63 7.53 -3.54
N GLN A 139 -8.31 8.14 -2.40
CA GLN A 139 -7.04 8.83 -2.22
C GLN A 139 -5.84 7.88 -2.32
N VAL A 140 -5.94 6.69 -1.72
CA VAL A 140 -4.91 5.65 -1.79
C VAL A 140 -4.70 5.18 -3.22
N THR A 141 -5.76 4.88 -3.97
CA THR A 141 -5.65 4.49 -5.39
C THR A 141 -4.99 5.58 -6.25
N ASN A 142 -5.31 6.85 -6.00
CA ASN A 142 -4.68 7.97 -6.70
C ASN A 142 -3.18 8.08 -6.38
N LEU A 143 -2.78 7.85 -5.13
CA LEU A 143 -1.37 7.83 -4.72
C LEU A 143 -0.63 6.67 -5.38
N ASP A 144 -1.21 5.47 -5.40
CA ASP A 144 -0.65 4.29 -6.03
C ASP A 144 -0.37 4.51 -7.54
N THR A 145 -1.32 5.12 -8.25
CA THR A 145 -1.15 5.50 -9.66
C THR A 145 -0.05 6.54 -9.84
N ARG A 146 0.04 7.53 -8.94
CA ARG A 146 1.09 8.56 -9.00
C ARG A 146 2.48 7.97 -8.78
N VAL A 147 2.62 7.05 -7.83
CA VAL A 147 3.88 6.35 -7.54
C VAL A 147 4.28 5.50 -8.74
N THR A 148 3.36 4.69 -9.27
CA THR A 148 3.59 3.87 -10.48
C THR A 148 4.08 4.72 -11.66
N ASN A 149 3.50 5.90 -11.88
CA ASN A 149 3.92 6.80 -12.95
C ASN A 149 5.34 7.34 -12.73
N ILE A 150 5.73 7.63 -11.49
CA ILE A 150 7.09 8.04 -11.16
C ILE A 150 8.06 6.89 -11.43
N GLU A 151 7.77 5.70 -10.91
CA GLU A 151 8.61 4.51 -11.08
C GLU A 151 8.82 4.18 -12.56
N ASN A 152 7.76 4.18 -13.36
CA ASN A 152 7.85 4.01 -14.81
C ASN A 152 8.64 5.14 -15.49
N GLY A 153 8.53 6.37 -14.99
CA GLY A 153 9.24 7.53 -15.51
C GLY A 153 10.74 7.52 -15.23
N ILE A 154 11.18 6.95 -14.09
CA ILE A 154 12.58 6.97 -13.64
C ILE A 154 13.29 5.62 -13.68
N GLY A 155 12.60 4.51 -13.99
CA GLY A 155 13.15 3.16 -13.89
C GLY A 155 14.46 2.96 -14.65
N ASP A 156 14.58 3.54 -15.85
CA ASP A 156 15.81 3.53 -16.65
C ASP A 156 16.98 4.25 -15.96
N ILE A 157 16.71 5.37 -15.29
CA ILE A 157 17.72 6.19 -14.61
C ILE A 157 18.33 5.41 -13.45
N VAL A 158 17.49 4.74 -12.66
CA VAL A 158 17.93 3.95 -11.51
C VAL A 158 18.70 2.71 -11.96
N THR A 159 18.20 2.02 -12.98
CA THR A 159 18.77 0.74 -13.42
C THR A 159 20.09 0.90 -14.19
N THR A 160 20.17 1.93 -15.05
CA THR A 160 21.28 2.06 -16.02
C THR A 160 22.06 3.37 -15.88
N GLY A 161 21.73 4.22 -14.90
CA GLY A 161 22.34 5.55 -14.77
C GLY A 161 22.10 6.45 -15.98
N SER A 162 21.11 6.13 -16.82
CA SER A 162 20.96 6.67 -18.18
C SER A 162 19.58 7.29 -18.39
N THR A 163 19.49 8.22 -19.34
CA THR A 163 18.23 8.80 -19.82
C THR A 163 17.96 8.39 -21.26
N LYS A 164 16.90 8.93 -21.89
CA LYS A 164 16.57 8.66 -23.29
C LYS A 164 17.72 8.97 -24.27
N TYR A 165 18.48 10.04 -24.02
CA TYR A 165 19.50 10.55 -24.93
C TYR A 165 20.94 10.38 -24.41
N PHE A 166 21.10 9.96 -23.16
CA PHE A 166 22.40 9.64 -22.56
C PHE A 166 22.34 8.19 -22.13
N LYS A 167 22.95 7.29 -22.89
CA LYS A 167 22.94 5.85 -22.65
C LYS A 167 24.35 5.36 -22.33
N THR A 168 24.48 4.53 -21.31
CA THR A 168 25.67 3.73 -21.01
C THR A 168 25.27 2.26 -20.88
N ASN A 169 26.24 1.37 -21.05
CA ASN A 169 26.09 -0.06 -20.79
C ASN A 169 27.36 -0.53 -20.09
N THR A 170 27.30 -0.63 -18.76
CA THR A 170 28.46 -0.96 -17.95
C THR A 170 28.06 -1.44 -16.57
N ASP A 171 28.83 -2.38 -16.04
CA ASP A 171 28.80 -2.82 -14.63
C ASP A 171 30.06 -2.36 -13.88
N GLY A 172 30.81 -1.41 -14.45
CA GLY A 172 32.06 -0.90 -13.90
C GLY A 172 31.83 0.15 -12.81
N ALA A 173 32.93 0.57 -12.17
CA ALA A 173 32.90 1.60 -11.13
C ALA A 173 32.38 2.96 -11.63
N ASP A 174 31.91 3.79 -10.71
CA ASP A 174 31.41 5.14 -10.98
C ASP A 174 32.48 6.03 -11.65
N ALA A 175 32.00 7.01 -12.44
CA ALA A 175 32.83 8.06 -13.01
C ALA A 175 33.28 9.07 -11.93
N ASN A 176 34.44 9.71 -12.12
CA ASN A 176 35.00 10.66 -11.16
C ASN A 176 35.46 11.96 -11.83
N ALA A 177 34.73 13.05 -11.57
CA ALA A 177 35.08 14.41 -11.96
C ALA A 177 35.84 15.09 -10.80
N GLN A 178 37.17 14.95 -10.77
CA GLN A 178 38.02 15.44 -9.67
C GLN A 178 38.46 16.89 -9.85
N GLY A 179 38.79 17.27 -11.08
CA GLY A 179 39.20 18.63 -11.42
C GLY A 179 38.02 19.60 -11.34
N LYS A 180 38.29 20.87 -11.05
CA LYS A 180 37.26 21.92 -11.04
C LYS A 180 36.67 22.05 -12.45
N ASP A 181 35.35 22.21 -12.53
CA ASP A 181 34.62 22.38 -13.80
C ASP A 181 34.81 21.21 -14.80
N SER A 182 35.20 20.03 -14.31
CA SER A 182 35.47 18.86 -15.14
C SER A 182 34.21 18.01 -15.41
N VAL A 183 34.29 17.16 -16.44
CA VAL A 183 33.24 16.21 -16.82
C VAL A 183 33.83 14.82 -17.04
N ALA A 184 33.26 13.81 -16.40
CA ALA A 184 33.66 12.41 -16.56
C ALA A 184 32.46 11.57 -17.07
N ILE A 185 32.63 10.90 -18.21
CA ILE A 185 31.59 10.10 -18.87
C ILE A 185 32.07 8.67 -19.09
N GLY A 186 31.37 7.71 -18.48
CA GLY A 186 31.64 6.28 -18.60
C GLY A 186 32.29 5.68 -17.36
N SER A 187 32.21 4.36 -17.22
CA SER A 187 32.69 3.65 -16.03
C SER A 187 34.19 3.84 -15.79
N GLY A 188 34.56 4.13 -14.55
CA GLY A 188 35.94 4.36 -14.14
C GLY A 188 36.65 5.50 -14.88
N SER A 189 35.92 6.40 -15.53
CA SER A 189 36.50 7.60 -16.14
C SER A 189 36.96 8.57 -15.04
N ILE A 190 38.12 9.21 -15.23
CA ILE A 190 38.74 10.11 -14.26
C ILE A 190 39.09 11.42 -14.99
N ALA A 191 38.35 12.48 -14.72
CA ALA A 191 38.70 13.83 -15.16
C ALA A 191 39.47 14.53 -14.02
N ALA A 192 40.80 14.39 -14.02
CA ALA A 192 41.68 14.78 -12.92
C ALA A 192 42.03 16.27 -12.92
N ALA A 193 42.17 16.88 -14.10
CA ALA A 193 42.57 18.28 -14.23
C ALA A 193 41.39 19.25 -14.40
N ASP A 194 41.62 20.52 -14.11
CA ASP A 194 40.61 21.58 -14.23
C ASP A 194 40.14 21.78 -15.67
N ASN A 195 38.84 22.05 -15.83
CA ASN A 195 38.17 22.25 -17.11
C ASN A 195 38.45 21.12 -18.14
N SER A 196 38.63 19.89 -17.65
CA SER A 196 38.93 18.71 -18.48
C SER A 196 37.70 17.83 -18.70
N VAL A 197 37.74 17.02 -19.78
CA VAL A 197 36.71 16.02 -20.08
C VAL A 197 37.35 14.65 -20.27
N ALA A 198 36.96 13.68 -19.45
CA ALA A 198 37.29 12.28 -19.66
C ALA A 198 36.10 11.57 -20.33
N LEU A 199 36.23 11.26 -21.63
CA LEU A 199 35.16 10.68 -22.43
C LEU A 199 35.43 9.20 -22.74
N GLY A 200 34.64 8.32 -22.15
CA GLY A 200 34.66 6.87 -22.35
C GLY A 200 35.17 6.09 -21.13
N THR A 201 34.82 4.80 -21.08
CA THR A 201 35.21 3.88 -19.99
C THR A 201 36.72 3.85 -19.77
N GLY A 202 37.17 4.11 -18.55
CA GLY A 202 38.59 4.12 -18.16
C GLY A 202 39.43 5.25 -18.78
N SER A 203 38.81 6.28 -19.36
CA SER A 203 39.53 7.46 -19.84
C SER A 203 40.07 8.30 -18.68
N VAL A 204 41.26 8.88 -18.85
CA VAL A 204 41.92 9.75 -17.86
C VAL A 204 42.28 11.09 -18.53
N ALA A 205 41.77 12.19 -18.01
CA ALA A 205 42.10 13.55 -18.43
C ALA A 205 42.88 14.25 -17.31
N ASP A 206 44.21 14.22 -17.37
CA ASP A 206 45.15 14.68 -16.35
C ASP A 206 45.88 15.98 -16.69
N GLU A 207 45.47 16.65 -17.78
CA GLU A 207 45.95 17.97 -18.19
C GLU A 207 44.79 18.96 -18.30
N GLU A 208 45.01 20.21 -17.86
CA GLU A 208 43.96 21.24 -17.85
C GLU A 208 43.49 21.58 -19.27
N ASN A 209 42.20 21.90 -19.42
CA ASN A 209 41.61 22.32 -20.70
C ASN A 209 41.73 21.28 -21.82
N THR A 210 41.74 19.99 -21.48
CA THR A 210 41.83 18.89 -22.45
C THR A 210 40.58 18.02 -22.49
N ILE A 211 40.39 17.35 -23.63
CA ILE A 211 39.43 16.25 -23.77
C ILE A 211 40.24 14.97 -23.99
N SER A 212 40.23 14.08 -23.00
CA SER A 212 40.83 12.76 -23.13
C SER A 212 39.80 11.75 -23.62
N VAL A 213 40.18 10.98 -24.64
CA VAL A 213 39.41 9.86 -25.18
C VAL A 213 39.99 8.50 -24.78
N GLY A 214 40.93 8.44 -23.84
CA GLY A 214 41.61 7.21 -23.43
C GLY A 214 42.51 7.39 -22.23
N SER A 215 43.51 6.52 -22.10
CA SER A 215 44.57 6.60 -21.08
C SER A 215 45.94 6.38 -21.73
N SER A 216 47.02 6.43 -20.96
CA SER A 216 48.38 6.09 -21.43
C SER A 216 48.52 4.64 -21.90
N THR A 217 47.63 3.75 -21.47
CA THR A 217 47.67 2.31 -21.81
C THR A 217 46.54 1.88 -22.75
N ASN A 218 45.50 2.69 -22.93
CA ASN A 218 44.37 2.37 -23.81
C ASN A 218 43.85 3.63 -24.52
N GLN A 219 44.33 3.87 -25.73
CA GLN A 219 43.91 5.01 -26.56
C GLN A 219 42.75 4.64 -27.49
N ARG A 220 41.98 5.66 -27.89
CA ARG A 220 40.91 5.52 -28.88
C ARG A 220 41.20 6.35 -30.13
N ARG A 221 40.75 5.84 -31.27
CA ARG A 221 40.69 6.62 -32.51
C ARG A 221 39.43 7.47 -32.51
N ILE A 222 39.52 8.65 -33.09
CA ILE A 222 38.36 9.49 -33.42
C ILE A 222 37.98 9.20 -34.87
N THR A 223 36.75 8.76 -35.12
CA THR A 223 36.28 8.32 -36.45
C THR A 223 35.29 9.32 -37.04
N ASN A 224 35.08 9.24 -38.37
CA ASN A 224 34.16 10.10 -39.11
C ASN A 224 34.45 11.61 -38.97
N VAL A 225 35.73 11.96 -38.84
CA VAL A 225 36.20 13.35 -38.77
C VAL A 225 36.26 13.94 -40.18
N ALA A 226 35.44 14.96 -40.43
CA ALA A 226 35.48 15.74 -41.66
C ALA A 226 36.83 16.47 -41.81
N ALA A 227 37.20 16.86 -43.03
CA ALA A 227 38.43 17.61 -43.26
C ALA A 227 38.35 18.99 -42.59
N GLY A 228 39.38 19.33 -41.79
CA GLY A 228 39.46 20.63 -41.13
C GLY A 228 39.62 21.79 -42.11
N VAL A 229 39.03 22.93 -41.79
CA VAL A 229 39.03 24.13 -42.64
C VAL A 229 39.69 25.30 -41.92
N ASN A 230 39.32 25.54 -40.67
CA ASN A 230 39.86 26.62 -39.85
C ASN A 230 41.18 26.20 -39.18
N ALA A 231 41.93 27.18 -38.70
CA ALA A 231 43.23 26.96 -38.05
C ALA A 231 43.16 26.09 -36.78
N THR A 232 41.98 26.01 -36.14
CA THR A 232 41.75 25.26 -34.90
C THR A 232 40.96 23.97 -35.11
N ASP A 233 40.72 23.57 -36.37
CA ASP A 233 40.01 22.32 -36.67
C ASP A 233 40.99 21.13 -36.61
N ALA A 234 40.47 19.95 -36.23
CA ALA A 234 41.25 18.72 -36.29
C ALA A 234 41.54 18.33 -37.76
N VAL A 235 42.74 17.80 -38.01
CA VAL A 235 43.16 17.27 -39.32
C VAL A 235 42.79 15.79 -39.41
N ASN A 236 42.25 15.36 -40.55
CA ASN A 236 41.99 13.93 -40.80
C ASN A 236 43.09 13.26 -41.65
N VAL A 237 43.07 11.92 -41.73
CA VAL A 237 44.10 11.15 -42.46
C VAL A 237 44.14 11.46 -43.96
N SER A 238 43.02 11.86 -44.58
CA SER A 238 43.04 12.27 -46.00
C SER A 238 43.84 13.55 -46.23
N GLN A 239 43.70 14.55 -45.37
CA GLN A 239 44.49 15.78 -45.45
C GLN A 239 45.98 15.51 -45.24
N LEU A 240 46.32 14.66 -44.27
CA LEU A 240 47.71 14.26 -44.03
C LEU A 240 48.31 13.57 -45.27
N LYS A 241 47.62 12.57 -45.83
CA LYS A 241 48.09 11.87 -47.04
C LYS A 241 48.22 12.81 -48.25
N SER A 242 47.29 13.75 -48.43
CA SER A 242 47.38 14.76 -49.49
C SER A 242 48.59 15.68 -49.32
N SER A 243 48.89 16.07 -48.08
CA SER A 243 50.09 16.85 -47.77
C SER A 243 51.38 16.04 -47.99
N GLU A 244 51.40 14.77 -47.59
CA GLU A 244 52.56 13.89 -47.76
C GLU A 244 52.86 13.57 -49.23
N ALA A 245 51.82 13.38 -50.05
CA ALA A 245 51.97 13.11 -51.47
C ALA A 245 52.67 14.25 -52.25
N GLY A 246 52.63 15.48 -51.73
CA GLY A 246 53.29 16.65 -52.32
C GLY A 246 54.70 16.92 -51.79
N GLY A 247 55.18 16.18 -50.78
CA GLY A 247 56.47 16.46 -50.12
C GLY A 247 57.67 15.82 -50.82
N VAL A 248 58.76 16.58 -51.00
CA VAL A 248 60.09 16.01 -51.29
C VAL A 248 60.71 15.57 -49.98
N ARG A 249 61.15 14.32 -49.89
CA ARG A 249 61.71 13.72 -48.66
C ARG A 249 63.06 13.08 -48.97
N TYR A 250 63.95 13.09 -47.99
CA TYR A 250 65.13 12.24 -47.99
C TYR A 250 64.73 10.77 -47.99
N ASP A 251 65.61 9.94 -48.53
CA ASP A 251 65.40 8.50 -48.53
C ASP A 251 65.49 7.94 -47.10
N THR A 252 64.74 6.88 -46.82
CA THR A 252 64.75 6.21 -45.51
C THR A 252 65.51 4.90 -45.63
N LYS A 253 66.47 4.67 -44.73
CA LYS A 253 67.23 3.42 -44.69
C LYS A 253 66.36 2.28 -44.13
N ALA A 254 66.82 1.05 -44.32
CA ALA A 254 66.11 -0.14 -43.83
C ALA A 254 65.93 -0.18 -42.30
N ASP A 255 66.80 0.52 -41.55
CA ASP A 255 66.71 0.65 -40.09
C ASP A 255 65.75 1.77 -39.62
N GLY A 256 65.09 2.47 -40.55
CA GLY A 256 64.19 3.58 -40.27
C GLY A 256 64.90 4.93 -40.07
N SER A 257 66.23 4.98 -40.10
CA SER A 257 66.96 6.24 -40.04
C SER A 257 66.90 6.99 -41.38
N ILE A 258 67.01 8.31 -41.31
CA ILE A 258 66.99 9.19 -42.49
C ILE A 258 68.35 9.15 -43.20
N ASP A 259 68.36 8.99 -44.53
CA ASP A 259 69.55 9.14 -45.36
C ASP A 259 69.64 10.56 -45.95
N TYR A 260 70.31 11.45 -45.22
CA TYR A 260 70.57 12.82 -45.67
C TYR A 260 71.43 12.93 -46.93
N SER A 261 72.02 11.82 -47.40
CA SER A 261 72.87 11.80 -48.58
C SER A 261 72.07 11.63 -49.87
N ASN A 262 70.82 11.14 -49.79
CA ASN A 262 70.03 10.77 -50.95
C ASN A 262 68.60 11.34 -50.89
N ILE A 263 68.15 11.87 -52.03
CA ILE A 263 66.76 12.26 -52.29
C ILE A 263 66.36 11.60 -53.60
N THR A 264 65.43 10.64 -53.54
CA THR A 264 64.87 10.03 -54.73
C THR A 264 63.72 10.87 -55.28
N LEU A 265 63.89 11.41 -56.48
CA LEU A 265 62.85 12.16 -57.21
C LEU A 265 62.08 11.26 -58.19
N GLY A 266 61.01 11.79 -58.82
CA GLY A 266 60.31 11.11 -59.91
C GLY A 266 59.40 9.95 -59.50
N GLY A 267 59.00 9.89 -58.23
CA GLY A 267 58.01 8.93 -57.72
C GLY A 267 58.51 7.49 -57.60
N GLY A 268 59.83 7.26 -57.67
CA GLY A 268 60.45 5.94 -57.44
C GLY A 268 60.22 4.89 -58.53
N ASN A 269 59.44 5.19 -59.57
CA ASN A 269 59.08 4.26 -60.64
C ASN A 269 59.94 4.42 -61.92
N GLY A 270 61.16 4.95 -61.79
CA GLY A 270 62.08 5.20 -62.91
C GLY A 270 61.82 6.48 -63.71
N GLY A 271 60.80 7.26 -63.34
CA GLY A 271 60.63 8.64 -63.85
C GLY A 271 61.65 9.59 -63.22
N THR A 272 61.94 10.72 -63.89
CA THR A 272 62.80 11.78 -63.36
C THR A 272 61.99 13.04 -63.09
N THR A 273 62.46 13.90 -62.18
CA THR A 273 61.86 15.22 -61.92
C THR A 273 62.83 16.30 -62.36
N ARG A 274 62.34 17.26 -63.15
CA ARG A 274 63.10 18.48 -63.45
C ARG A 274 63.03 19.43 -62.26
N ILE A 275 64.18 19.81 -61.73
CA ILE A 275 64.27 20.86 -60.72
C ILE A 275 64.34 22.21 -61.44
N SER A 276 63.42 23.10 -61.12
CA SER A 276 63.32 24.44 -61.72
C SER A 276 63.63 25.52 -60.68
N ASN A 277 64.12 26.67 -61.13
CA ASN A 277 64.50 27.80 -60.28
C ASN A 277 65.65 27.47 -59.30
N VAL A 278 66.66 26.72 -59.78
CA VAL A 278 67.91 26.43 -59.06
C VAL A 278 68.92 27.53 -59.33
#